data_AF-B7QGJ7-F1
#
_entry.id   AF-B7QGJ7-F1
#
_cell.length_a   1.000
_cell.length_b   1.000
_cell.length_c   1.000
_cell.angle_alpha   90.00
_cell.angle_beta   90.00
_cell.angle_gamma   90.00
#
_symmetry.space_group_name_H-M   'P 1'
#
loop_
_entity.id
_entity.type
_entity.pdbx_description
1 polymer ?
#
loop_
_entity_poly.entity_id
_entity_poly.type
_entity_poly.pdbx_seq_one_letter_code
_entity_poly.pdbx_strand_id
1 'polypeptide(L)' 'MSVHLSPAFRDVAIGDVVTVGECRPLSKTVRFNVLKVTKAAGSKKQFLKM' A
#
# COMPACT_ATOMS: atom_id res chain seq x y z
N MET A 1 4.85 -3.46 10.43
CA MET A 1 6.03 -3.31 9.56
C MET A 1 5.91 -1.98 8.81
N SER A 2 6.96 -1.15 8.76
CA SER A 2 6.91 0.14 8.04
C SER A 2 7.45 -0.03 6.62
N VAL A 3 6.70 0.44 5.62
CA VAL A 3 7.02 0.28 4.20
C VAL A 3 6.85 1.62 3.51
N HIS A 4 7.74 1.94 2.57
CA HIS A 4 7.59 3.13 1.74
C HIS A 4 6.48 2.93 0.70
N LEU A 5 5.56 3.90 0.63
CA LEU A 5 4.53 3.99 -0.40
C LEU A 5 4.89 5.13 -1.36
N SER A 6 5.18 4.78 -2.61
CA SER A 6 5.46 5.77 -3.66
C SER A 6 4.19 6.56 -4.02
N PRO A 7 4.28 7.88 -4.28
CA PRO A 7 3.16 8.69 -4.78
C PRO A 7 2.57 8.21 -6.12
N ALA A 8 3.26 7.30 -6.82
CA ALA A 8 2.72 6.62 -8.00
C ALA A 8 1.47 5.78 -7.68
N PHE A 9 1.31 5.33 -6.43
CA PHE A 9 0.14 4.59 -5.95
C PHE A 9 -0.80 5.52 -5.19
N ARG A 10 -1.74 6.17 -5.89
CA ARG A 10 -2.65 7.17 -5.31
C ARG A 10 -3.93 6.56 -4.73
N ASP A 11 -4.43 5.51 -5.35
CA ASP A 11 -5.68 4.86 -4.97
C ASP A 11 -5.39 3.63 -4.09
N VAL A 12 -4.75 3.81 -2.94
CA VAL A 12 -4.52 2.71 -1.98
C VAL A 12 -5.47 2.88 -0.79
N ALA A 13 -6.21 1.83 -0.46
CA ALA A 13 -7.10 1.81 0.69
C ALA A 13 -6.63 0.77 1.72
N ILE A 14 -7.07 0.96 2.97
CA ILE A 14 -6.87 -0.06 4.00
C ILE A 14 -7.63 -1.32 3.58
N GLY A 15 -6.95 -2.48 3.64
CA GLY A 15 -7.49 -3.76 3.19
C GLY A 15 -7.07 -4.17 1.78
N ASP A 16 -6.42 -3.29 1.01
CA ASP A 16 -5.79 -3.67 -0.25
C ASP A 16 -4.57 -4.58 -0.01
N VAL A 17 -4.35 -5.53 -0.92
CA VAL A 17 -3.21 -6.46 -0.85
C VAL A 17 -2.03 -5.84 -1.56
N VAL A 18 -0.95 -5.58 -0.83
CA VAL A 18 0.27 -4.97 -1.38
C VAL A 18 1.40 -5.97 -1.50
N THR A 19 2.07 -6.00 -2.66
CA THR A 19 3.32 -6.73 -2.86
C THR A 19 4.48 -5.81 -2.51
N VAL A 20 5.27 -6.22 -1.52
CA VAL A 20 6.45 -5.48 -1.07
C VAL A 20 7.72 -6.19 -1.53
N GLY A 21 8.74 -5.41 -1.86
CA GLY A 21 10.08 -5.91 -2.17
C GLY A 21 11.10 -5.37 -1.17
N GLU A 22 12.08 -6.21 -0.81
CA GLU A 22 13.24 -5.76 -0.03
C GLU A 22 14.08 -4.78 -0.87
N CYS A 23 14.61 -3.75 -0.22
CA CYS A 23 15.48 -2.78 -0.85
C CYS A 23 16.54 -2.29 0.15
N ARG A 24 17.44 -1.40 -0.28
CA ARG A 24 18.38 -0.75 0.64
C ARG A 24 17.62 -0.02 1.76
N PRO A 25 18.18 0.13 2.98
CA PRO A 25 17.54 0.89 4.04
C PRO A 25 17.21 2.31 3.59
N LEU A 26 15.92 2.69 3.64
CA LEU A 26 15.44 4.03 3.30
C LEU A 26 15.32 4.92 4.55
N SER A 27 15.05 4.32 5.71
CA SER A 27 15.01 5.00 7.01
C SER A 27 15.31 4.01 8.14
N LYS A 28 15.24 4.47 9.40
CA LYS A 28 15.45 3.63 10.60
C LYS A 28 14.60 2.36 10.59
N THR A 29 13.38 2.42 10.06
CA THR A 29 12.40 1.32 10.11
C THR A 29 11.91 0.86 8.74
N VAL A 30 12.27 1.57 7.65
CA VAL A 30 11.80 1.26 6.30
C VAL A 30 12.92 0.63 5.48
N ARG A 31 12.76 -0.68 5.21
CA ARG A 31 13.66 -1.49 4.36
C ARG A 31 12.94 -2.12 3.17
N PHE A 32 11.66 -1.80 3.00
CA PHE A 32 10.80 -2.35 1.96
C PHE A 32 10.12 -1.22 1.19
N ASN A 33 9.89 -1.46 -0.08
CA ASN A 33 9.10 -0.59 -0.95
C ASN A 33 7.91 -1.37 -1.51
N VAL A 34 6.78 -0.68 -1.71
CA VAL A 34 5.63 -1.26 -2.43
C VAL A 34 5.95 -1.34 -3.92
N LEU A 35 5.83 -2.53 -4.49
CA LEU A 35 6.06 -2.80 -5.91
C LEU A 35 4.75 -2.87 -6.70
N LYS A 36 3.68 -3.38 -6.08
CA LYS A 36 2.37 -3.53 -6.70
C LYS A 36 1.27 -3.45 -5.65
N VAL A 37 0.15 -2.83 -6.02
CA VAL A 37 -1.07 -2.80 -5.21
C VAL A 37 -2.13 -3.62 -5.94
N THR A 38 -2.71 -4.59 -5.25
CA THR A 38 -3.82 -5.42 -5.74
C THR A 38 -5.05 -5.06 -4.94
N LYS A 39 -6.05 -4.50 -5.63
CA LYS A 39 -7.33 -4.11 -5.04
C LYS A 39 -8.06 -5.32 -4.49
N ALA A 40 -8.54 -5.25 -3.25
CA ALA A 40 -9.35 -6.32 -2.70
C ALA A 40 -10.70 -6.41 -3.45
N ALA A 41 -11.13 -7.64 -3.77
CA ALA A 41 -12.42 -7.92 -4.40
C ALA A 41 -13.56 -7.63 -3.39
N GLY A 42 -13.93 -6.37 -3.25
CA GLY A 42 -14.86 -5.93 -2.21
C GLY A 42 -14.86 -4.42 -1.99
N SER A 43 -13.84 -3.70 -2.48
CA SER A 43 -13.79 -2.23 -2.50
C SER A 43 -14.76 -1.60 -3.53
N LYS A 44 -15.90 -2.25 -3.78
CA LYS A 44 -17.03 -1.64 -4.49
C LYS A 44 -17.56 -0.54 -3.59
N LYS A 45 -17.19 0.71 -3.90
CA LYS A 45 -17.70 1.98 -3.33
C LYS A 45 -18.66 1.78 -2.16
N GLN A 46 -18.11 1.50 -0.98
CA GLN A 46 -18.91 1.35 0.21
C GLN A 46 -19.49 2.73 0.51
N PHE A 47 -20.81 2.84 0.63
CA PHE A 47 -21.48 4.10 0.89
C PHE A 47 -21.07 4.55 2.30
N LEU A 48 -20.14 5.51 2.39
CA LEU A 48 -19.88 6.17 3.67
C LEU A 48 -21.14 6.95 4.02
N LYS A 49 -21.79 6.58 5.12
CA LYS A 49 -22.86 7.37 5.71
C LYS A 49 -22.21 8.69 6.16
N MET A 50 -22.60 9.77 5.51
CA MET A 50 -22.24 11.14 5.90
C MET A 50 -22.90 11.51 7.23
#